data_AF-A0A9P5IXC7-F1
#
_entry.id   AF-A0A9P5IXC7-F1
#
_cell.length_a   1.000
_cell.length_b   1.000
_cell.length_c   1.000
_cell.angle_alpha   90.00
_cell.angle_beta   90.00
_cell.angle_gamma   90.00
#
_symmetry.space_group_name_H-M   'P 1'
#
loop_
_entity.id
_entity.type
_entity.pdbx_description
1 polymer ?
#
loop_
_entity_poly.entity_id
_entity_poly.type
_entity_poly.pdbx_seq_one_letter_code
_entity_poly.pdbx_strand_id
1 'polypeptide(L)'
;LKFNICSLPTSFLANHSVPHLSGLILDNIGYALAYACQFWSVHLAIAADTASNTMWDEVKDLLSSTKLLYWFEVMSLTGASP
;
A
#
# COMPACT_ATOMS: atom_id res chain seq x y z
N LEU A 1 0.69 -7.33 4.69
CA LEU A 1 1.01 -5.90 4.88
C LEU A 1 1.63 -5.73 6.27
N LYS A 2 2.79 -5.08 6.39
CA LYS A 2 3.51 -4.88 7.66
C LYS A 2 4.33 -3.60 7.58
N PHE A 3 4.68 -3.03 8.73
CA PHE A 3 5.64 -1.93 8.82
C PHE A 3 7.00 -2.34 8.25
N ASN A 4 7.65 -1.43 7.53
CA ASN A 4 8.98 -1.59 6.96
C ASN A 4 9.06 -2.87 6.11
N ILE A 5 8.17 -3.00 5.12
CA ILE A 5 7.99 -4.25 4.36
C ILE A 5 9.26 -4.67 3.62
N CYS A 6 10.05 -3.70 3.14
CA CYS A 6 11.35 -3.91 2.49
C CYS A 6 12.53 -3.99 3.48
N SER A 7 12.27 -3.98 4.80
CA SER A 7 13.30 -4.03 5.85
C SER A 7 14.42 -2.99 5.65
N LEU A 8 14.02 -1.77 5.28
CA LEU A 8 14.93 -0.65 5.10
C LEU A 8 15.68 -0.37 6.40
N PRO A 9 17.00 -0.07 6.32
CA PRO A 9 17.81 0.18 7.51
C PRO A 9 17.43 1.48 8.22
N THR A 10 16.82 2.43 7.49
CA THR A 10 16.41 3.72 8.02
C THR A 10 15.28 4.33 7.21
N SER A 11 14.42 5.11 7.88
CA SER A 11 13.40 5.96 7.26
C SER A 11 13.89 7.39 6.99
N PHE A 12 15.13 7.74 7.36
CA PHE A 12 15.69 9.09 7.16
C PHE A 12 16.18 9.35 5.73
N LEU A 13 16.23 8.31 4.89
CA LEU A 13 16.58 8.44 3.48
C LEU A 13 15.33 8.50 2.62
N ALA A 14 15.34 9.39 1.62
CA ALA A 14 14.34 9.33 0.56
C ALA A 14 14.47 8.02 -0.22
N ASN A 15 13.36 7.50 -0.75
CA ASN A 15 13.35 6.21 -1.48
C ASN A 15 14.39 6.17 -2.61
N HIS A 16 14.54 7.26 -3.38
CA HIS A 16 15.52 7.34 -4.47
C HIS A 16 16.99 7.30 -4.00
N SER A 17 17.25 7.57 -2.72
CA SER A 17 18.57 7.55 -2.10
C SER A 17 18.88 6.20 -1.45
N VAL A 18 17.95 5.24 -1.43
CA VAL A 18 18.17 3.90 -0.89
C VAL A 18 18.87 3.03 -1.94
N PRO A 19 20.10 2.53 -1.67
CA PRO A 19 20.80 1.66 -2.59
C PRO A 19 20.03 0.36 -2.86
N HIS A 20 20.00 -0.09 -4.11
CA HIS A 20 19.35 -1.35 -4.54
C HIS A 20 17.85 -1.48 -4.18
N LEU A 21 17.16 -0.35 -3.96
CA LEU A 21 15.75 -0.36 -3.54
C LEU A 21 14.84 -1.17 -4.47
N SER A 22 15.07 -1.11 -5.78
CA SER A 22 14.28 -1.85 -6.76
C SER A 22 14.32 -3.37 -6.53
N GLY A 23 15.46 -3.92 -6.12
CA GLY A 23 15.58 -5.34 -5.77
C GLY A 23 14.79 -5.67 -4.50
N LEU A 24 14.92 -4.84 -3.47
CA LEU A 24 14.16 -5.00 -2.22
C LEU A 24 12.65 -4.96 -2.46
N ILE A 25 12.17 -4.07 -3.32
CA ILE A 25 10.75 -4.00 -3.70
C ILE A 25 10.33 -5.30 -4.38
N LEU A 26 11.09 -5.80 -5.36
CA LEU A 26 10.76 -7.03 -6.07
C LEU A 26 10.68 -8.26 -5.16
N ASP A 27 11.59 -8.33 -4.17
CA ASP A 27 11.67 -9.45 -3.23
C ASP A 27 10.57 -9.44 -2.17
N ASN A 28 10.07 -8.25 -1.80
CA ASN A 28 9.16 -8.09 -0.64
C ASN A 28 7.72 -7.69 -1.02
N ILE A 29 7.52 -7.10 -2.20
CA ILE A 29 6.22 -6.58 -2.65
C ILE A 29 5.81 -7.32 -3.92
N GLY A 30 4.99 -8.37 -3.74
CA GLY A 30 4.42 -9.11 -4.85
C GLY A 30 3.43 -8.29 -5.69
N TYR A 31 3.24 -8.69 -6.95
CA TYR A 31 2.37 -8.02 -7.91
C TYR A 31 0.94 -7.76 -7.39
N ALA A 32 0.31 -8.77 -6.78
CA ALA A 32 -1.06 -8.64 -6.26
C ALA A 32 -1.16 -7.58 -5.16
N LEU A 33 -0.14 -7.47 -4.30
CA LEU A 33 -0.11 -6.47 -3.24
C LEU A 33 0.09 -5.07 -3.84
N ALA A 34 1.05 -4.91 -4.75
CA ALA A 34 1.27 -3.63 -5.43
C ALA A 34 0.02 -3.16 -6.18
N TYR A 35 -0.63 -4.07 -6.91
CA TYR A 35 -1.87 -3.80 -7.63
C TYR A 35 -3.00 -3.38 -6.70
N ALA A 36 -3.26 -4.16 -5.64
CA ALA A 36 -4.27 -3.81 -4.65
C ALA A 36 -3.97 -2.43 -4.06
N CYS A 37 -2.71 -2.18 -3.68
CA CYS A 37 -2.30 -0.93 -3.08
C CYS A 37 -2.47 0.30 -3.98
N GLN A 38 -2.26 0.13 -5.29
CA GLN A 38 -2.37 1.20 -6.27
C GLN A 38 -3.81 1.48 -6.69
N PHE A 39 -4.64 0.45 -6.88
CA PHE A 39 -5.94 0.59 -7.56
C PHE A 39 -7.16 0.51 -6.63
N TRP A 40 -6.98 0.41 -5.32
CA TRP A 40 -8.09 0.26 -4.37
C TRP A 40 -9.16 1.36 -4.50
N SER A 41 -8.76 2.63 -4.63
CA SER A 41 -9.69 3.76 -4.73
C SER A 41 -10.56 3.67 -5.98
N VAL A 42 -9.98 3.23 -7.10
CA VAL A 42 -10.70 2.98 -8.36
C VAL A 42 -11.70 1.84 -8.18
N HIS A 43 -11.30 0.73 -7.59
CA HIS A 43 -12.21 -0.40 -7.33
C HIS A 43 -13.34 -0.03 -6.36
N LEU A 44 -13.05 0.77 -5.34
CA LEU A 44 -14.08 1.28 -4.42
C LEU A 44 -15.07 2.20 -5.14
N ALA A 45 -14.59 3.08 -6.02
CA ALA A 45 -15.47 3.96 -6.79
C ALA A 45 -16.39 3.16 -7.72
N ILE A 46 -15.86 2.13 -8.39
CA ILE A 46 -16.65 1.24 -9.27
C ILE A 46 -17.67 0.44 -8.46
N ALA A 47 -17.27 -0.06 -7.30
CA ALA A 47 -18.14 -0.88 -6.46
C ALA A 47 -19.15 -0.09 -5.64
N ALA A 48 -19.07 1.25 -5.60
CA ALA A 48 -19.74 2.07 -4.60
C ALA A 48 -21.26 1.84 -4.51
N ASP A 49 -21.92 1.69 -5.66
CA ASP A 49 -23.38 1.49 -5.75
C ASP A 49 -23.83 0.04 -5.44
N THR A 50 -22.89 -0.91 -5.47
CA THR A 50 -23.14 -2.35 -5.28
C THR A 50 -22.53 -2.90 -3.99
N ALA A 51 -21.71 -2.11 -3.30
CA ALA A 51 -21.02 -2.48 -2.09
C ALA A 51 -21.99 -2.65 -0.92
N SER A 52 -21.82 -3.72 -0.15
CA SER A 52 -22.60 -3.94 1.06
C SER A 52 -22.14 -3.02 2.19
N ASN A 53 -23.00 -2.79 3.19
CA ASN A 53 -22.63 -2.07 4.40
C ASN A 53 -21.43 -2.72 5.12
N THR A 54 -21.37 -4.06 5.13
CA THR A 54 -20.25 -4.80 5.74
C THR A 54 -18.93 -4.50 5.04
N MET A 55 -18.92 -4.43 3.71
CA MET A 55 -17.72 -4.05 2.95
C MET A 55 -17.30 -2.62 3.29
N TRP A 56 -18.24 -1.68 3.40
CA TRP A 56 -17.94 -0.31 3.78
C TRP A 56 -17.36 -0.18 5.18
N ASP A 57 -17.84 -0.99 6.13
CA ASP A 57 -17.30 -1.02 7.48
C ASP A 57 -15.88 -1.61 7.51
N GLU A 58 -15.61 -2.67 6.74
CA GLU A 58 -14.24 -3.19 6.57
C GLU A 58 -13.27 -2.16 5.96
N VAL A 59 -13.74 -1.38 4.98
CA VAL A 59 -12.97 -0.28 4.39
C VAL A 59 -12.69 0.80 5.42
N LYS A 60 -13.69 1.23 6.19
CA LYS A 60 -13.50 2.22 7.27
C LYS A 60 -12.52 1.71 8.32
N ASP A 61 -12.60 0.45 8.71
CA ASP A 61 -11.69 -0.17 9.68
C ASP A 61 -10.26 -0.19 9.15
N LEU A 62 -10.08 -0.54 7.87
CA LEU A 62 -8.78 -0.47 7.21
C LEU A 62 -8.21 0.95 7.24
N LEU A 63 -9.00 1.95 6.82
CA LEU A 63 -8.61 3.36 6.75
C LEU A 63 -8.36 3.97 8.14
N SER A 64 -9.05 3.49 9.16
CA SER A 64 -8.90 3.97 10.54
C SER A 64 -7.78 3.25 11.30
N SER A 65 -7.18 2.23 10.72
CA SER A 65 -6.12 1.42 11.35
C SER A 65 -4.72 1.83 10.90
N THR A 66 -3.72 1.39 11.66
CA THR A 66 -2.30 1.52 11.28
C THR A 66 -1.96 0.79 9.98
N LYS A 67 -2.82 -0.13 9.50
CA LYS A 67 -2.63 -0.80 8.21
C LYS A 67 -2.66 0.21 7.04
N LEU A 68 -3.37 1.34 7.18
CA LEU A 68 -3.33 2.41 6.18
C LEU A 68 -1.91 2.96 5.99
N LEU A 69 -1.12 3.09 7.06
CA LEU A 69 0.25 3.58 6.96
C LEU A 69 1.15 2.59 6.21
N TYR A 70 0.96 1.29 6.43
CA TYR A 70 1.71 0.26 5.71
C TYR A 70 1.29 0.19 4.23
N TRP A 71 0.05 0.59 3.94
CA TRP A 71 -0.46 0.70 2.59
C TRP A 71 0.20 1.87 1.85
N PHE A 72 0.27 3.04 2.49
CA PHE A 72 0.99 4.19 1.96
C PHE A 72 2.49 3.96 1.84
N GLU A 73 3.09 3.16 2.72
CA GLU A 73 4.47 2.73 2.58
C GLU A 73 4.67 1.98 1.25
N VAL A 74 3.82 0.99 0.95
CA VAL A 74 3.88 0.26 -0.33
C VAL A 74 3.69 1.20 -1.51
N MET A 75 2.70 2.09 -1.47
CA MET A 75 2.44 3.05 -2.55
C MET A 75 3.64 3.99 -2.80
N SER A 76 4.24 4.51 -1.72
CA SER A 76 5.45 5.34 -1.77
C SER A 76 6.64 4.60 -2.37
N LEU A 77 6.83 3.34 -2.00
CA LEU A 77 7.92 2.51 -2.52
C LEU A 77 7.75 2.16 -4.01
N THR A 78 6.52 1.88 -4.45
CA THR A 78 6.24 1.51 -5.84
C THR A 78 6.02 2.70 -6.76
N GLY A 79 6.09 3.93 -6.24
CA GLY A 79 5.81 5.15 -7.01
C GLY A 79 4.34 5.29 -7.41
N ALA A 80 3.44 4.55 -6.76
CA ALA A 80 2.01 4.74 -6.91
C ALA A 80 1.61 6.01 -6.17
N SER A 81 1.29 7.08 -6.90
CA SER A 81 0.63 8.25 -6.30
C SER A 81 -0.79 7.86 -5.88
N PRO A 82 -1.28 8.32 -4.72
CA PRO A 82 -2.72 8.47 -4.49
C PRO A 82 -3.36 9.36 -5.57
#